data_AF-A0A3N7HQ87-F1
#
_entry.id   AF-A0A3N7HQ87-F1
#
_cell.length_a   1.000
_cell.length_b   1.000
_cell.length_c   1.000
_cell.angle_alpha   90.00
_cell.angle_beta   90.00
_cell.angle_gamma   90.00
#
_symmetry.space_group_name_H-M   'P 1'
#
loop_
_entity.id
_entity.type
_entity.pdbx_description
1 polymer ?
#
loop_
_entity_poly.entity_id
_entity_poly.type
_entity_poly.pdbx_seq_one_letter_code
_entity_poly.pdbx_strand_id
1 'polypeptide(L)'
;MGPGRESRQQLCRNAIPPTRRFPSMPATTSSTSSRTRCLRVLSALTAALAATSIYAATYPAWKADTFYKAGTIVSYSGHDYQALVDQTDYASTGWNPTNTSLWKDLGSSTNPPAPAPAPAPTPAPAPAPAPAPTPAPAPAPAPAPAPAPAPAPGCQPAWAAATAYTQGQQASVNGVNYKANWWTQGQNPSTNNGPTGSGQPWTQVNTCAPAPAPAPAPAPAPAPAPAPAPAPAPAPAPAPAARSYVGYSGTWNTSIYDLTTSNIPNYFTHVNLAFAKPNTQYVKGSYAFDQNMAGFEFVEGAATNNGQRTFTAQQAQDLRNNIAALKARGTQVWVSYGGWAYSQGSEWSNFNAKGVVDLALDLGASGVDIDWETNGSSCNKLDAANFSCNTDGQINGIIDSLYSEIQSRSGTKLGISVAGWSTGAYYVKGSPFEEGKVQWGSPFGGVMYTVVKTRGNKLSHINLMSYDGGDYYDPREGYESYRAIYSGPINMGMEIAPEGAGGAVLKIPANGVQYDADMMNGTNNIATPYYNVETFVNYVKNKGKPNDGFMLWQIWKQRVHQPAPAGAATENSAGQYVCRNLPLKGDCNQSIPALPKL
;
A
#
# COMPACT_ATOMS: atom_id res chain seq x y z
N MET A 1 32.00 33.92 -26.48
CA MET A 1 30.95 33.84 -27.52
C MET A 1 30.21 32.53 -27.31
N GLY A 2 28.89 32.56 -27.11
CA GLY A 2 28.03 31.36 -27.01
C GLY A 2 27.94 30.60 -28.34
N PRO A 3 27.18 29.49 -28.46
CA PRO A 3 25.82 29.25 -27.90
C PRO A 3 25.73 27.88 -27.16
N GLY A 4 24.64 27.33 -26.65
CA GLY A 4 23.20 27.64 -26.60
C GLY A 4 22.49 26.35 -26.14
N ARG A 5 21.52 26.47 -25.22
CA ARG A 5 20.64 25.38 -24.73
C ARG A 5 19.59 25.05 -25.78
N GLU A 6 19.22 23.77 -25.95
CA GLU A 6 17.83 23.30 -26.08
C GLU A 6 17.69 21.78 -26.29
N SER A 7 16.64 21.21 -25.69
CA SER A 7 15.96 19.92 -25.96
C SER A 7 16.58 18.58 -25.46
N ARG A 8 16.10 18.12 -24.29
CA ARG A 8 15.99 16.68 -23.94
C ARG A 8 14.49 16.32 -23.81
N GLN A 9 13.82 16.20 -24.94
CA GLN A 9 12.52 15.54 -25.08
C GLN A 9 12.45 14.96 -26.50
N GLN A 10 12.93 13.73 -26.69
CA GLN A 10 12.52 12.80 -27.77
C GLN A 10 13.50 11.63 -27.83
N LEU A 11 13.20 10.54 -27.13
CA LEU A 11 13.72 9.22 -27.48
C LEU A 11 12.65 8.16 -27.20
N CYS A 12 11.52 8.27 -27.90
CA CYS A 12 10.63 7.16 -28.19
C CYS A 12 10.31 7.20 -29.68
N ARG A 13 11.15 6.54 -30.50
CA ARG A 13 10.74 5.93 -31.78
C ARG A 13 11.92 5.16 -32.40
N ASN A 14 11.56 3.97 -32.88
CA ASN A 14 12.23 3.11 -33.86
C ASN A 14 13.21 2.06 -33.33
N ALA A 15 12.69 0.83 -33.19
CA ALA A 15 13.46 -0.38 -33.47
C ALA A 15 12.53 -1.39 -34.19
N ILE A 16 12.61 -1.42 -35.52
CA ILE A 16 12.12 -2.51 -36.38
C ILE A 16 13.31 -3.44 -36.64
N PRO A 17 13.21 -4.77 -36.53
CA PRO A 17 14.34 -5.67 -36.76
C PRO A 17 14.61 -5.89 -38.27
N PRO A 18 15.85 -6.25 -38.66
CA PRO A 18 16.24 -6.36 -40.06
C PRO A 18 15.81 -7.69 -40.69
N THR A 19 15.27 -7.60 -41.91
CA THR A 19 14.94 -8.70 -42.83
C THR A 19 16.19 -9.45 -43.27
N ARG A 20 16.22 -10.79 -43.11
CA ARG A 20 17.20 -11.68 -43.76
C ARG A 20 16.77 -12.02 -45.19
N ARG A 21 17.73 -11.88 -46.12
CA ARG A 21 17.69 -12.31 -47.52
C ARG A 21 17.76 -13.83 -47.65
N PHE A 22 17.01 -14.40 -48.61
CA PHE A 22 17.33 -15.64 -49.31
C PHE A 22 17.02 -15.48 -50.82
N PRO A 23 17.65 -16.26 -51.72
CA PRO A 23 17.94 -15.87 -53.10
C PRO A 23 16.85 -16.24 -54.12
N SER A 24 17.13 -15.81 -55.34
CA SER A 24 16.31 -15.61 -56.53
C SER A 24 16.03 -16.83 -57.45
N MET A 25 14.84 -16.76 -58.08
CA MET A 25 14.43 -17.18 -59.46
C MET A 25 14.17 -18.66 -59.79
N PRO A 26 13.39 -18.98 -60.87
CA PRO A 26 12.73 -18.11 -61.87
C PRO A 26 11.22 -18.36 -62.12
N ALA A 27 10.65 -17.52 -62.99
CA ALA A 27 9.26 -17.48 -63.44
C ALA A 27 9.02 -18.18 -64.80
N THR A 28 7.77 -18.60 -65.04
CA THR A 28 7.02 -18.83 -66.32
C THR A 28 5.62 -19.36 -65.91
N THR A 29 4.45 -19.09 -66.49
CA THR A 29 3.96 -18.45 -67.73
C THR A 29 2.41 -18.34 -67.63
N SER A 30 1.83 -17.33 -68.31
CA SER A 30 0.48 -17.21 -68.95
C SER A 30 -0.75 -17.97 -68.39
N SER A 31 -1.95 -17.37 -68.29
CA SER A 31 -2.87 -17.21 -69.43
C SER A 31 -4.25 -16.63 -69.01
N THR A 32 -4.61 -15.48 -69.61
CA THR A 32 -5.88 -15.08 -70.28
C THR A 32 -7.29 -15.22 -69.67
N SER A 33 -8.04 -14.09 -69.63
CA SER A 33 -9.35 -13.82 -70.29
C SER A 33 -10.18 -12.78 -69.47
N SER A 34 -10.20 -11.47 -69.79
CA SER A 34 -11.08 -10.73 -70.74
C SER A 34 -12.60 -10.99 -70.56
N ARG A 35 -13.50 -10.08 -70.14
CA ARG A 35 -13.89 -8.69 -70.49
C ARG A 35 -15.30 -8.61 -71.16
N THR A 36 -16.19 -7.80 -70.56
CA THR A 36 -17.21 -6.87 -71.17
C THR A 36 -18.67 -7.29 -71.48
N ARG A 37 -19.64 -6.52 -70.91
CA ARG A 37 -20.77 -5.73 -71.53
C ARG A 37 -21.57 -5.09 -70.35
N CYS A 38 -21.80 -3.78 -70.11
CA CYS A 38 -22.41 -2.66 -70.87
C CYS A 38 -23.78 -3.05 -71.49
N LEU A 39 -24.96 -2.45 -71.22
CA LEU A 39 -25.35 -1.02 -71.09
C LEU A 39 -26.88 -0.87 -70.75
N ARG A 40 -27.25 0.18 -69.97
CA ARG A 40 -28.47 1.06 -69.98
C ARG A 40 -29.91 0.53 -69.83
N VAL A 41 -30.62 1.08 -68.83
CA VAL A 41 -31.88 1.88 -68.98
C VAL A 41 -31.89 3.00 -67.92
N LEU A 42 -32.30 4.22 -68.32
CA LEU A 42 -32.45 5.44 -67.50
C LEU A 42 -33.94 5.84 -67.42
N SER A 43 -34.30 6.62 -66.40
CA SER A 43 -35.59 7.34 -66.13
C SER A 43 -36.51 6.62 -65.11
N ALA A 44 -37.07 7.24 -64.06
CA ALA A 44 -37.10 8.62 -63.59
C ALA A 44 -37.52 8.68 -62.10
N LEU A 45 -36.98 9.69 -61.39
CA LEU A 45 -37.60 10.54 -60.37
C LEU A 45 -38.69 9.97 -59.43
N THR A 46 -38.40 9.83 -58.13
CA THR A 46 -38.98 10.59 -56.98
C THR A 46 -38.90 9.81 -55.66
N ALA A 47 -38.77 10.56 -54.56
CA ALA A 47 -38.80 10.13 -53.16
C ALA A 47 -37.56 9.39 -52.61
N ALA A 48 -36.45 10.13 -52.51
CA ALA A 48 -35.56 9.95 -51.37
C ALA A 48 -36.37 10.35 -50.11
N LEU A 49 -36.95 9.35 -49.45
CA LEU A 49 -37.43 9.52 -48.08
C LEU A 49 -36.19 9.64 -47.21
N ALA A 50 -35.71 10.87 -47.03
CA ALA A 50 -34.99 11.23 -45.83
C ALA A 50 -35.96 10.94 -44.67
N ALA A 51 -35.84 9.77 -44.07
CA ALA A 51 -36.28 9.59 -42.70
C ALA A 51 -35.38 10.51 -41.88
N THR A 52 -35.83 11.76 -41.75
CA THR A 52 -35.47 12.60 -40.62
C THR A 52 -36.00 11.86 -39.40
N SER A 53 -35.17 10.99 -38.83
CA SER A 53 -35.27 10.73 -37.41
C SER A 53 -35.05 12.10 -36.77
N ILE A 54 -36.16 12.77 -36.43
CA ILE A 54 -36.14 13.89 -35.51
C ILE A 54 -35.47 13.32 -34.26
N TYR A 55 -34.19 13.63 -34.04
CA TYR A 55 -33.59 13.49 -32.72
C TYR A 55 -34.40 14.45 -31.84
N ALA A 56 -35.42 13.92 -31.16
CA ALA A 56 -35.96 14.59 -29.99
C ALA A 56 -34.84 14.54 -28.94
N ALA A 57 -33.98 15.55 -28.94
CA ALA A 57 -32.95 15.71 -27.93
C ALA A 57 -33.67 15.95 -26.60
N THR A 58 -33.74 14.93 -25.75
CA THR A 58 -34.26 15.07 -24.40
C THR A 58 -33.25 15.85 -23.57
N TYR A 59 -33.61 17.04 -23.08
CA TYR A 59 -32.76 17.83 -22.20
C TYR A 59 -32.55 17.11 -20.86
N PRO A 60 -31.36 17.20 -20.26
CA PRO A 60 -31.09 16.56 -18.98
C PRO A 60 -32.01 17.12 -17.89
N ALA A 61 -32.49 16.26 -16.98
CA ALA A 61 -33.29 16.72 -15.85
C ALA A 61 -32.47 17.64 -14.93
N TRP A 62 -33.10 18.73 -14.46
CA TRP A 62 -32.50 19.62 -13.47
C TRP A 62 -32.16 18.87 -12.17
N LYS A 63 -31.05 19.27 -11.53
CA LYS A 63 -30.57 18.71 -10.26
C LYS A 63 -30.07 19.86 -9.38
N ALA A 64 -30.39 19.76 -8.09
CA ALA A 64 -29.80 20.64 -7.09
C ALA A 64 -28.28 20.41 -6.98
N ASP A 65 -27.58 21.40 -6.41
CA ASP A 65 -26.12 21.43 -6.20
C ASP A 65 -25.30 21.25 -7.48
N THR A 66 -25.88 21.63 -8.62
CA THR A 66 -25.26 21.55 -9.94
C THR A 66 -24.97 22.95 -10.48
N PHE A 67 -23.77 23.14 -11.03
CA PHE A 67 -23.42 24.36 -11.76
C PHE A 67 -24.00 24.32 -13.17
N TYR A 68 -24.74 25.36 -13.52
CA TYR A 68 -25.31 25.60 -14.82
C TYR A 68 -24.69 26.86 -15.43
N LYS A 69 -24.19 26.74 -16.65
CA LYS A 69 -23.70 27.89 -17.41
C LYS A 69 -24.88 28.59 -18.08
N ALA A 70 -24.82 29.90 -18.26
CA ALA A 70 -25.79 30.66 -19.02
C ALA A 70 -26.02 30.01 -20.40
N GLY A 71 -27.28 29.79 -20.73
CA GLY A 71 -27.71 29.12 -21.96
C GLY A 71 -27.91 27.61 -21.84
N THR A 72 -27.52 26.95 -20.73
CA THR A 72 -27.82 25.52 -20.50
C THR A 72 -29.33 25.27 -20.45
N ILE A 73 -29.82 24.22 -21.11
CA ILE A 73 -31.23 23.83 -21.11
C ILE A 73 -31.42 22.53 -20.33
N VAL A 74 -32.40 22.51 -19.42
CA VAL A 74 -32.74 21.38 -18.56
C VAL A 74 -34.25 21.13 -18.56
N SER A 75 -34.66 19.89 -18.26
CA SER A 75 -36.07 19.57 -18.04
C SER A 75 -36.41 19.54 -16.54
N TYR A 76 -37.53 20.14 -16.15
CA TYR A 76 -38.00 20.16 -14.77
C TYR A 76 -39.53 20.24 -14.71
N SER A 77 -40.17 19.36 -13.94
CA SER A 77 -41.62 19.35 -13.75
C SER A 77 -42.45 19.38 -15.06
N GLY A 78 -41.96 18.69 -16.10
CA GLY A 78 -42.64 18.57 -17.40
C GLY A 78 -42.41 19.72 -18.37
N HIS A 79 -41.60 20.72 -18.00
CA HIS A 79 -41.23 21.87 -18.82
C HIS A 79 -39.72 21.92 -19.05
N ASP A 80 -39.29 22.56 -20.13
CA ASP A 80 -37.88 22.79 -20.42
C ASP A 80 -37.51 24.24 -20.09
N TYR A 81 -36.34 24.45 -19.49
CA TYR A 81 -35.90 25.75 -19.00
C TYR A 81 -34.47 26.04 -19.41
N GLN A 82 -34.18 27.29 -19.79
CA GLN A 82 -32.85 27.76 -20.14
C GLN A 82 -32.27 28.64 -19.03
N ALA A 83 -31.06 28.33 -18.56
CA ALA A 83 -30.33 29.16 -17.59
C ALA A 83 -30.03 30.54 -18.18
N LEU A 84 -30.34 31.61 -17.46
CA LEU A 84 -30.12 32.99 -17.90
C LEU A 84 -28.71 33.49 -17.54
N VAL A 85 -28.11 32.97 -16.47
CA VAL A 85 -26.78 33.33 -15.98
C VAL A 85 -25.99 32.09 -15.58
N ASP A 86 -24.68 32.27 -15.34
CA ASP A 86 -23.84 31.25 -14.72
C ASP A 86 -24.21 31.15 -13.23
N GLN A 87 -24.67 29.98 -12.79
CA GLN A 87 -25.25 29.79 -11.45
C GLN A 87 -25.03 28.37 -10.94
N THR A 88 -24.89 28.22 -9.62
CA THR A 88 -25.00 26.91 -8.95
C THR A 88 -26.31 26.90 -8.17
N ASP A 89 -27.20 25.98 -8.49
CA ASP A 89 -28.51 25.87 -7.84
C ASP A 89 -28.40 25.04 -6.55
N TYR A 90 -27.80 25.60 -5.50
CA TYR A 90 -27.60 24.91 -4.23
C TYR A 90 -28.94 24.47 -3.59
N ALA A 91 -29.01 23.24 -3.07
CA ALA A 91 -30.23 22.72 -2.45
C ALA A 91 -30.72 23.58 -1.27
N SER A 92 -29.80 24.25 -0.57
CA SER A 92 -30.10 25.12 0.57
C SER A 92 -30.75 26.46 0.21
N THR A 93 -30.69 26.90 -1.04
CA THR A 93 -31.26 28.19 -1.48
C THR A 93 -32.68 28.06 -2.02
N GLY A 94 -33.15 26.84 -2.26
CA GLY A 94 -34.44 26.56 -2.90
C GLY A 94 -34.50 26.96 -4.39
N TRP A 95 -33.36 27.33 -4.98
CA TRP A 95 -33.29 27.70 -6.40
C TRP A 95 -33.57 26.47 -7.26
N ASN A 96 -34.45 26.66 -8.24
CA ASN A 96 -34.83 25.65 -9.21
C ASN A 96 -35.36 26.36 -10.49
N PRO A 97 -35.67 25.63 -11.57
CA PRO A 97 -36.03 26.22 -12.86
C PRO A 97 -37.29 27.10 -12.87
N THR A 98 -38.11 27.08 -11.82
CA THR A 98 -39.24 28.02 -11.69
C THR A 98 -38.84 29.43 -11.24
N ASN A 99 -37.58 29.65 -10.86
CA ASN A 99 -37.06 30.97 -10.52
C ASN A 99 -36.76 31.78 -11.79
N THR A 100 -37.68 32.68 -12.16
CA THR A 100 -37.65 33.46 -13.41
C THR A 100 -36.46 34.42 -13.56
N SER A 101 -35.75 34.72 -12.47
CA SER A 101 -34.54 35.56 -12.52
C SER A 101 -33.29 34.76 -12.91
N LEU A 102 -33.35 33.43 -12.81
CA LEU A 102 -32.24 32.49 -13.09
C LEU A 102 -32.53 31.61 -14.31
N TRP A 103 -33.81 31.41 -14.64
CA TRP A 103 -34.27 30.47 -15.65
C TRP A 103 -35.38 31.06 -16.52
N LYS A 104 -35.33 30.76 -17.81
CA LYS A 104 -36.37 31.08 -18.80
C LYS A 104 -37.12 29.83 -19.18
N ASP A 105 -38.43 29.80 -18.94
CA ASP A 105 -39.32 28.73 -19.40
C ASP A 105 -39.39 28.72 -20.94
N LEU A 106 -39.16 27.54 -21.54
CA LEU A 106 -39.23 27.29 -22.97
C LEU A 106 -40.51 26.54 -23.37
N GLY A 107 -41.36 26.17 -22.40
CA GLY A 107 -42.63 25.47 -22.59
C GLY A 107 -42.58 23.99 -22.25
N SER A 108 -43.67 23.28 -22.56
CA SER A 108 -43.83 21.86 -22.24
C SER A 108 -42.82 20.97 -22.98
N SER A 109 -42.19 20.05 -22.24
CA SER A 109 -41.24 19.08 -22.78
C SER A 109 -41.94 18.09 -23.74
N THR A 110 -41.34 17.79 -24.88
CA THR A 110 -41.93 16.91 -25.92
C THR A 110 -41.73 15.41 -25.65
N ASN A 111 -41.06 15.05 -24.55
CA ASN A 111 -40.97 13.69 -23.98
C ASN A 111 -40.63 13.80 -22.49
N PRO A 112 -41.62 13.88 -21.59
CA PRO A 112 -41.35 14.01 -20.16
C PRO A 112 -40.67 12.73 -19.63
N PRO A 113 -39.55 12.82 -18.88
CA PRO A 113 -39.00 11.66 -18.18
C PRO A 113 -40.04 11.11 -17.18
N ALA A 114 -40.09 9.78 -17.06
CA ALA A 114 -41.06 9.07 -16.21
C ALA A 114 -41.08 9.64 -14.78
N PRO A 115 -42.27 9.75 -14.13
CA PRO A 115 -42.40 10.37 -12.81
C PRO A 115 -41.47 9.69 -11.80
N ALA A 116 -40.81 10.52 -10.99
CA ALA A 116 -39.92 10.06 -9.92
C ALA A 116 -40.66 9.08 -8.99
N PRO A 117 -40.01 7.99 -8.54
CA PRO A 117 -40.62 7.05 -7.59
C PRO A 117 -41.11 7.79 -6.35
N ALA A 118 -42.30 7.41 -5.88
CA ALA A 118 -42.88 7.96 -4.64
C ALA A 118 -41.86 7.85 -3.48
N PRO A 119 -41.81 8.84 -2.56
CA PRO A 119 -40.93 8.79 -1.41
C PRO A 119 -41.12 7.47 -0.67
N ALA A 120 -40.03 6.76 -0.41
CA ALA A 120 -40.06 5.57 0.41
C ALA A 120 -40.68 5.93 1.78
N PRO A 121 -41.54 5.07 2.35
CA PRO A 121 -42.16 5.34 3.65
C PRO A 121 -41.08 5.62 4.69
N THR A 122 -41.31 6.66 5.48
CA THR A 122 -40.45 7.05 6.59
C THR A 122 -40.19 5.82 7.48
N PRO A 123 -38.92 5.43 7.74
CA PRO A 123 -38.63 4.34 8.66
C PRO A 123 -39.35 4.58 9.99
N ALA A 124 -39.97 3.54 10.54
CA ALA A 124 -40.53 3.59 11.88
C ALA A 124 -39.44 4.10 12.86
N PRO A 125 -39.81 4.91 13.88
CA PRO A 125 -38.85 5.42 14.85
C PRO A 125 -37.97 4.29 15.37
N ALA A 126 -36.65 4.48 15.31
CA ALA A 126 -35.71 3.54 15.86
C ALA A 126 -36.12 3.21 17.32
N PRO A 127 -36.10 1.93 17.73
CA PRO A 127 -36.32 1.56 19.12
C PRO A 127 -35.42 2.43 20.00
N ALA A 128 -35.99 2.96 21.10
CA ALA A 128 -35.25 3.75 22.06
C ALA A 128 -33.93 3.03 22.40
N PRO A 129 -32.79 3.73 22.47
CA PRO A 129 -31.52 3.13 22.82
C PRO A 129 -31.69 2.26 24.05
N ALA A 130 -31.29 1.00 23.96
CA ALA A 130 -31.20 0.14 25.13
C ALA A 130 -30.41 0.91 26.21
N PRO A 131 -30.84 0.87 27.48
CA PRO A 131 -30.14 1.53 28.57
C PRO A 131 -28.66 1.25 28.46
N ALA A 132 -27.84 2.30 28.51
CA ALA A 132 -26.39 2.16 28.49
C ALA A 132 -26.00 1.05 29.49
N PRO A 133 -25.18 0.07 29.08
CA PRO A 133 -24.75 -0.96 30.00
C PRO A 133 -24.14 -0.27 31.21
N THR A 134 -24.71 -0.58 32.38
CA THR A 134 -24.22 -0.08 33.66
C THR A 134 -22.71 -0.24 33.69
N PRO A 135 -21.96 0.80 34.09
CA PRO A 135 -20.62 0.73 34.60
C PRO A 135 -20.15 -0.68 34.88
N ALA A 136 -19.37 -1.36 34.02
CA ALA A 136 -18.66 -2.54 34.54
C ALA A 136 -17.94 -2.04 35.80
N PRO A 137 -18.13 -2.68 36.97
CA PRO A 137 -17.53 -2.21 38.21
C PRO A 137 -16.07 -1.92 37.92
N ALA A 138 -15.63 -0.71 38.25
CA ALA A 138 -14.24 -0.33 38.09
C ALA A 138 -13.40 -1.51 38.60
N PRO A 139 -12.44 -2.01 37.82
CA PRO A 139 -11.56 -3.07 38.27
C PRO A 139 -11.11 -2.68 39.66
N ALA A 140 -11.36 -3.56 40.64
CA ALA A 140 -10.84 -3.35 41.99
C ALA A 140 -9.38 -2.94 41.81
N PRO A 141 -8.93 -1.83 42.45
CA PRO A 141 -7.58 -1.34 42.31
C PRO A 141 -6.65 -2.53 42.34
N ALA A 142 -5.80 -2.66 41.31
CA ALA A 142 -4.78 -3.69 41.31
C ALA A 142 -4.14 -3.67 42.70
N PRO A 143 -4.08 -4.81 43.42
CA PRO A 143 -3.53 -4.85 44.75
C PRO A 143 -2.24 -4.05 44.72
N ALA A 144 -2.13 -3.05 45.61
CA ALA A 144 -0.90 -2.28 45.75
C ALA A 144 0.25 -3.30 45.73
N PRO A 145 1.32 -3.07 44.94
CA PRO A 145 2.44 -4.00 44.87
C PRO A 145 2.75 -4.45 46.29
N ALA A 146 2.66 -5.76 46.53
CA ALA A 146 2.99 -6.29 47.83
C ALA A 146 4.35 -5.69 48.20
N PRO A 147 4.49 -5.07 49.40
CA PRO A 147 5.75 -4.48 49.82
C PRO A 147 6.87 -5.48 49.49
N ALA A 148 7.96 -4.98 48.88
CA ALA A 148 9.16 -5.79 48.71
C ALA A 148 9.38 -6.57 50.01
N PRO A 149 9.55 -7.91 49.95
CA PRO A 149 9.56 -8.73 51.15
C PRO A 149 10.44 -8.08 52.20
N ALA A 150 9.85 -7.77 53.37
CA ALA A 150 10.64 -7.38 54.51
C ALA A 150 11.75 -8.44 54.65
N PRO A 151 13.03 -8.05 54.79
CA PRO A 151 14.11 -9.01 54.92
C PRO A 151 13.71 -10.07 55.93
N ALA A 152 13.80 -11.35 55.53
CA ALA A 152 13.62 -12.45 56.47
C ALA A 152 14.49 -12.15 57.70
N PRO A 153 14.01 -12.34 58.94
CA PRO A 153 14.78 -12.00 60.13
C PRO A 153 16.20 -12.59 60.04
N GLY A 154 17.21 -11.72 59.88
CA GLY A 154 18.61 -12.11 59.74
C GLY A 154 19.24 -11.96 58.33
N CYS A 155 18.50 -11.60 57.28
CA CYS A 155 19.11 -11.25 55.98
C CYS A 155 19.45 -9.75 55.89
N GLN A 156 20.65 -9.46 55.40
CA GLN A 156 21.10 -8.11 55.04
C GLN A 156 20.42 -7.65 53.74
N PRO A 157 20.46 -6.35 53.38
CA PRO A 157 19.91 -5.85 52.12
C PRO A 157 20.39 -6.66 50.90
N ALA A 158 19.52 -6.88 49.91
CA ALA A 158 19.88 -7.63 48.73
C ALA A 158 21.04 -6.97 47.96
N TRP A 159 21.97 -7.76 47.45
CA TRP A 159 23.09 -7.24 46.65
C TRP A 159 22.58 -6.67 45.31
N ALA A 160 23.14 -5.52 44.91
CA ALA A 160 22.83 -4.87 43.63
C ALA A 160 24.11 -4.53 42.87
N ALA A 161 24.17 -4.91 41.59
CA ALA A 161 25.36 -4.75 40.75
C ALA A 161 25.81 -3.29 40.58
N ALA A 162 24.86 -2.35 40.56
CA ALA A 162 25.15 -0.91 40.41
C ALA A 162 25.54 -0.22 41.73
N THR A 163 25.43 -0.89 42.88
CA THR A 163 25.75 -0.30 44.18
C THR A 163 27.23 -0.49 44.51
N ALA A 164 27.90 0.58 44.90
CA ALA A 164 29.25 0.52 45.45
C ALA A 164 29.18 0.13 46.93
N TYR A 165 29.88 -0.94 47.31
CA TYR A 165 29.98 -1.43 48.68
C TYR A 165 31.35 -1.13 49.26
N THR A 166 31.43 -0.39 50.36
CA THR A 166 32.68 -0.10 51.07
C THR A 166 33.01 -1.18 52.09
N GLN A 167 34.26 -1.22 52.58
CA GLN A 167 34.72 -2.18 53.58
C GLN A 167 33.73 -2.29 54.75
N GLY A 168 33.35 -3.52 55.09
CA GLY A 168 32.46 -3.84 56.20
C GLY A 168 30.97 -3.82 55.87
N GLN A 169 30.55 -3.23 54.74
CA GLN A 169 29.15 -3.28 54.32
C GLN A 169 28.74 -4.70 53.96
N GLN A 170 27.48 -5.04 54.24
CA GLN A 170 26.96 -6.38 54.00
C GLN A 170 25.81 -6.37 53.00
N ALA A 171 25.71 -7.45 52.24
CA ALA A 171 24.61 -7.69 51.32
C ALA A 171 24.26 -9.19 51.27
N SER A 172 23.02 -9.51 50.90
CA SER A 172 22.57 -10.90 50.77
C SER A 172 22.33 -11.32 49.32
N VAL A 173 22.70 -12.56 48.99
CA VAL A 173 22.41 -13.23 47.71
C VAL A 173 22.09 -14.70 48.00
N ASN A 174 21.00 -15.23 47.44
CA ASN A 174 20.59 -16.64 47.54
C ASN A 174 20.56 -17.19 48.99
N GLY A 175 20.11 -16.37 49.95
CA GLY A 175 20.00 -16.78 51.35
C GLY A 175 21.33 -16.85 52.11
N VAL A 176 22.34 -16.08 51.69
CA VAL A 176 23.63 -15.95 52.37
C VAL A 176 24.00 -14.48 52.48
N ASN A 177 24.43 -14.06 53.68
CA ASN A 177 25.00 -12.73 53.91
C ASN A 177 26.51 -12.73 53.62
N TYR A 178 26.97 -11.70 52.94
CA TYR A 178 28.38 -11.46 52.64
C TYR A 178 28.81 -10.09 53.15
N LYS A 179 30.08 -9.95 53.52
CA LYS A 179 30.72 -8.70 53.94
C LYS A 179 31.77 -8.28 52.92
N ALA A 180 31.74 -7.03 52.48
CA ALA A 180 32.74 -6.47 51.60
C ALA A 180 34.07 -6.27 52.34
N ASN A 181 35.17 -6.75 51.76
CA ASN A 181 36.50 -6.65 52.35
C ASN A 181 37.17 -5.28 52.06
N TRP A 182 36.79 -4.64 50.96
CA TRP A 182 37.17 -3.29 50.52
C TRP A 182 36.11 -2.76 49.54
N TRP A 183 36.36 -1.59 48.94
CA TRP A 183 35.45 -1.01 47.94
C TRP A 183 35.23 -1.97 46.75
N THR A 184 33.98 -2.28 46.42
CA THR A 184 33.62 -3.14 45.30
C THR A 184 32.28 -2.72 44.67
N GLN A 185 32.17 -2.84 43.34
CA GLN A 185 30.94 -2.60 42.57
C GLN A 185 30.88 -3.63 41.43
N GLY A 186 29.69 -4.15 41.12
CA GLY A 186 29.48 -5.11 40.03
C GLY A 186 30.00 -6.54 40.27
N GLN A 187 30.86 -6.77 41.27
CA GLN A 187 31.39 -8.10 41.59
C GLN A 187 30.40 -8.88 42.48
N ASN A 188 29.71 -9.87 41.91
CA ASN A 188 28.69 -10.65 42.61
C ASN A 188 29.28 -11.46 43.79
N PRO A 189 28.78 -11.30 45.03
CA PRO A 189 29.26 -12.03 46.20
C PRO A 189 29.16 -13.55 46.08
N SER A 190 28.18 -14.10 45.34
CA SER A 190 28.04 -15.56 45.20
C SER A 190 29.16 -16.20 44.38
N THR A 191 29.90 -15.42 43.59
CA THR A 191 30.98 -15.90 42.71
C THR A 191 32.35 -15.27 42.99
N ASN A 192 32.40 -14.19 43.78
CA ASN A 192 33.63 -13.45 44.08
C ASN A 192 33.83 -13.35 45.61
N ASN A 193 33.78 -14.49 46.30
CA ASN A 193 33.99 -14.55 47.74
C ASN A 193 35.06 -15.58 48.14
N GLY A 194 35.63 -15.36 49.32
CA GLY A 194 36.57 -16.29 49.94
C GLY A 194 36.81 -15.95 51.41
N PRO A 195 37.55 -16.81 52.14
CA PRO A 195 37.91 -16.54 53.53
C PRO A 195 38.76 -15.26 53.65
N THR A 196 38.80 -14.66 54.84
CA THR A 196 39.63 -13.48 55.12
C THR A 196 41.08 -13.73 54.68
N GLY A 197 41.63 -12.85 53.85
CA GLY A 197 42.99 -12.97 53.30
C GLY A 197 43.09 -13.69 51.94
N SER A 198 41.98 -14.17 51.37
CA SER A 198 41.94 -14.84 50.05
C SER A 198 42.11 -13.91 48.84
N GLY A 199 42.17 -12.59 49.03
CA GLY A 199 42.18 -11.62 47.93
C GLY A 199 40.82 -11.41 47.24
N GLN A 200 39.75 -12.04 47.73
CA GLN A 200 38.39 -11.87 47.20
C GLN A 200 37.68 -10.64 47.79
N PRO A 201 36.86 -9.93 47.00
CA PRO A 201 36.17 -8.70 47.44
C PRO A 201 35.10 -8.96 48.50
N TRP A 202 34.60 -10.20 48.61
CA TRP A 202 33.58 -10.59 49.59
C TRP A 202 34.04 -11.72 50.51
N THR A 203 33.55 -11.72 51.75
CA THR A 203 33.66 -12.85 52.68
C THR A 203 32.28 -13.25 53.15
N GLN A 204 31.95 -14.54 53.06
CA GLN A 204 30.70 -15.10 53.56
C GLN A 204 30.62 -14.94 55.08
N VAL A 205 29.49 -14.44 55.58
CA VAL A 205 29.27 -14.18 57.02
C VAL A 205 28.44 -15.29 57.63
N ASN A 206 27.20 -15.46 57.16
CA ASN A 206 26.26 -16.46 57.67
C ASN A 206 25.20 -16.76 56.62
N THR A 207 24.58 -17.93 56.71
CA THR A 207 23.34 -18.21 55.97
C THR A 207 22.19 -17.42 56.60
N CYS A 208 21.28 -16.96 55.76
CA CYS A 208 20.06 -16.28 56.15
C CYS A 208 18.91 -16.86 55.31
N ALA A 209 18.11 -17.76 55.88
CA ALA A 209 16.97 -18.38 55.20
C ALA A 209 15.77 -18.43 56.16
N PRO A 210 14.53 -18.14 55.70
CA PRO A 210 13.35 -18.36 56.52
C PRO A 210 13.08 -19.86 56.72
N ALA A 211 12.49 -20.21 57.87
CA ALA A 211 12.20 -21.60 58.26
C ALA A 211 11.27 -22.32 57.25
N PRO A 212 11.37 -23.65 57.10
CA PRO A 212 10.53 -24.41 56.18
C PRO A 212 9.04 -24.30 56.54
N ALA A 213 8.18 -24.19 55.51
CA ALA A 213 6.73 -24.10 55.69
C ALA A 213 6.16 -25.39 56.34
N PRO A 214 5.13 -25.29 57.22
CA PRO A 214 4.55 -26.46 57.88
C PRO A 214 3.82 -27.40 56.91
N ALA A 215 3.77 -28.69 57.24
CA ALA A 215 3.13 -29.73 56.45
C ALA A 215 1.59 -29.55 56.34
N PRO A 216 0.95 -29.88 55.20
CA PRO A 216 -0.49 -29.67 55.00
C PRO A 216 -1.36 -30.58 55.87
N ALA A 217 -2.45 -30.03 56.41
CA ALA A 217 -3.48 -30.76 57.15
C ALA A 217 -4.38 -31.63 56.22
N PRO A 218 -5.01 -32.71 56.73
CA PRO A 218 -5.82 -33.62 55.91
C PRO A 218 -7.07 -32.96 55.33
N ALA A 219 -7.40 -33.32 54.08
CA ALA A 219 -8.50 -32.72 53.31
C ALA A 219 -9.89 -33.15 53.83
N PRO A 220 -10.90 -32.24 53.86
CA PRO A 220 -12.29 -32.57 54.16
C PRO A 220 -12.97 -33.38 53.03
N ALA A 221 -13.98 -34.15 53.40
CA ALA A 221 -14.76 -34.98 52.47
C ALA A 221 -15.49 -34.15 51.38
N PRO A 222 -15.66 -34.68 50.15
CA PRO A 222 -16.22 -33.91 49.04
C PRO A 222 -17.71 -33.63 49.19
N ALA A 223 -18.10 -32.38 48.91
CA ALA A 223 -19.50 -31.97 48.76
C ALA A 223 -20.09 -32.46 47.42
N PRO A 224 -21.43 -32.59 47.29
CA PRO A 224 -22.08 -33.09 46.08
C PRO A 224 -21.78 -32.22 44.85
N ALA A 225 -21.59 -32.88 43.71
CA ALA A 225 -21.22 -32.25 42.45
C ALA A 225 -22.32 -31.26 41.96
N PRO A 226 -21.95 -30.02 41.58
CA PRO A 226 -22.87 -29.07 40.96
C PRO A 226 -23.33 -29.54 39.57
N ALA A 227 -24.55 -29.16 39.21
CA ALA A 227 -25.10 -29.40 37.87
C ALA A 227 -24.21 -28.75 36.78
N PRO A 228 -24.11 -29.34 35.57
CA PRO A 228 -23.27 -28.84 34.49
C PRO A 228 -23.64 -27.40 34.09
N ALA A 229 -22.64 -26.54 34.02
CA ALA A 229 -22.78 -25.17 33.54
C ALA A 229 -23.14 -25.14 32.03
N PRO A 230 -23.96 -24.17 31.58
CA PRO A 230 -24.20 -23.95 30.16
C PRO A 230 -22.90 -23.72 29.40
N ALA A 231 -22.81 -24.27 28.18
CA ALA A 231 -21.64 -24.13 27.32
C ALA A 231 -21.29 -22.63 27.10
N PRO A 232 -19.99 -22.26 27.09
CA PRO A 232 -19.57 -20.89 26.83
C PRO A 232 -20.13 -20.39 25.49
N ALA A 233 -20.64 -19.16 25.49
CA ALA A 233 -20.97 -18.47 24.25
C ALA A 233 -19.71 -18.38 23.36
N PRO A 234 -19.84 -18.51 22.03
CA PRO A 234 -18.72 -18.37 21.11
C PRO A 234 -17.97 -17.06 21.38
N ALA A 235 -16.63 -17.13 21.38
CA ALA A 235 -15.79 -15.94 21.44
C ALA A 235 -16.25 -14.93 20.36
N PRO A 236 -16.27 -13.61 20.66
CA PRO A 236 -16.53 -12.61 19.64
C PRO A 236 -15.62 -12.88 18.43
N ALA A 237 -16.18 -12.83 17.22
CA ALA A 237 -15.40 -12.96 16.00
C ALA A 237 -14.19 -12.00 16.08
N PRO A 238 -13.00 -12.41 15.62
CA PRO A 238 -11.85 -11.50 15.52
C PRO A 238 -12.29 -10.21 14.86
N ALA A 239 -11.90 -9.05 15.41
CA ALA A 239 -12.08 -7.79 14.72
C ALA A 239 -11.55 -7.97 13.27
N PRO A 240 -12.30 -7.55 12.23
CA PRO A 240 -11.85 -7.71 10.85
C PRO A 240 -10.40 -7.23 10.74
N ALA A 241 -9.53 -8.05 10.14
CA ALA A 241 -8.16 -7.61 9.89
C ALA A 241 -8.19 -6.27 9.14
N ALA A 242 -7.39 -5.30 9.58
CA ALA A 242 -7.44 -3.97 9.01
C ALA A 242 -6.97 -4.01 7.55
N ARG A 243 -7.80 -3.47 6.65
CA ARG A 243 -7.47 -3.27 5.24
C ARG A 243 -6.32 -2.27 5.10
N SER A 244 -5.54 -2.42 4.05
CA SER A 244 -4.38 -1.56 3.78
C SER A 244 -4.66 -0.60 2.62
N TYR A 245 -4.18 0.62 2.77
CA TYR A 245 -3.94 1.55 1.67
C TYR A 245 -2.52 2.09 1.78
N VAL A 246 -1.70 1.72 0.80
CA VAL A 246 -0.28 2.06 0.71
C VAL A 246 -0.11 3.20 -0.29
N GLY A 247 0.67 4.21 0.04
CA GLY A 247 1.06 5.24 -0.91
C GLY A 247 2.57 5.33 -1.02
N TYR A 248 3.10 5.31 -2.24
CA TYR A 248 4.52 5.59 -2.48
C TYR A 248 4.73 7.11 -2.52
N SER A 249 5.77 7.55 -1.81
CA SER A 249 6.21 8.94 -1.77
C SER A 249 7.54 9.04 -2.50
N GLY A 250 7.50 9.45 -3.77
CA GLY A 250 8.69 9.75 -4.55
C GLY A 250 9.53 10.85 -3.92
N THR A 251 10.71 10.51 -3.43
CA THR A 251 11.67 11.44 -2.85
C THR A 251 12.10 12.50 -3.87
N TRP A 252 12.15 12.16 -5.16
CA TRP A 252 12.48 13.08 -6.26
C TRP A 252 11.45 14.18 -6.52
N ASN A 253 10.26 14.11 -5.93
CA ASN A 253 9.23 15.15 -6.04
C ASN A 253 8.68 15.63 -4.70
N THR A 254 9.42 15.37 -3.62
CA THR A 254 9.02 15.74 -2.26
C THR A 254 10.15 16.45 -1.52
N SER A 255 9.77 17.43 -0.71
CA SER A 255 10.57 17.91 0.40
C SER A 255 10.29 17.02 1.60
N ILE A 256 11.26 16.89 2.51
CA ILE A 256 11.01 16.23 3.79
C ILE A 256 9.85 16.89 4.58
N TYR A 257 9.57 18.18 4.35
CA TYR A 257 8.48 18.91 5.00
C TYR A 257 7.11 18.67 4.37
N ASP A 258 7.04 17.96 3.25
CA ASP A 258 5.79 17.48 2.69
C ASP A 258 5.28 16.23 3.41
N LEU A 259 6.16 15.48 4.09
CA LEU A 259 5.88 14.22 4.79
C LEU A 259 5.21 14.42 6.16
N THR A 260 4.23 15.31 6.25
CA THR A 260 3.54 15.64 7.50
C THR A 260 2.18 14.97 7.60
N THR A 261 1.68 14.86 8.83
CA THR A 261 0.32 14.35 9.08
C THR A 261 -0.77 15.23 8.49
N SER A 262 -0.53 16.52 8.26
CA SER A 262 -1.49 17.41 7.59
C SER A 262 -1.57 17.17 6.08
N ASN A 263 -0.46 16.75 5.45
CA ASN A 263 -0.39 16.60 4.01
C ASN A 263 -0.74 15.18 3.54
N ILE A 264 -0.64 14.19 4.42
CA ILE A 264 -0.95 12.79 4.12
C ILE A 264 -2.25 12.40 4.83
N PRO A 265 -3.33 12.13 4.09
CA PRO A 265 -4.58 11.66 4.66
C PRO A 265 -4.40 10.44 5.58
N ASN A 266 -5.10 10.42 6.71
CA ASN A 266 -4.96 9.36 7.71
C ASN A 266 -5.54 8.00 7.28
N TYR A 267 -6.22 7.93 6.12
CA TYR A 267 -6.60 6.66 5.51
C TYR A 267 -5.43 5.97 4.80
N PHE A 268 -4.31 6.66 4.56
CA PHE A 268 -3.06 5.98 4.21
C PHE A 268 -2.52 5.23 5.43
N THR A 269 -2.67 3.92 5.38
CA THR A 269 -2.17 3.00 6.41
C THR A 269 -0.66 2.80 6.32
N HIS A 270 -0.08 2.96 5.13
CA HIS A 270 1.35 2.82 4.86
C HIS A 270 1.82 3.92 3.92
N VAL A 271 3.03 4.42 4.15
CA VAL A 271 3.75 5.33 3.25
C VAL A 271 5.11 4.71 2.94
N ASN A 272 5.39 4.44 1.67
CA ASN A 272 6.67 3.93 1.21
C ASN A 272 7.53 5.09 0.72
N LEU A 273 8.67 5.37 1.35
CA LEU A 273 9.62 6.39 0.91
C LEU A 273 10.42 5.84 -0.27
N ALA A 274 10.15 6.35 -1.47
CA ALA A 274 10.61 5.80 -2.74
C ALA A 274 11.57 6.78 -3.44
N PHE A 275 12.82 6.49 -3.76
CA PHE A 275 13.53 5.25 -3.49
C PHE A 275 14.84 5.55 -2.76
N ALA A 276 15.25 4.58 -1.95
CA ALA A 276 16.62 4.44 -1.49
C ALA A 276 17.38 3.51 -2.45
N LYS A 277 18.71 3.62 -2.48
CA LYS A 277 19.54 2.81 -3.38
C LYS A 277 19.82 1.41 -2.79
N PRO A 278 19.66 0.31 -3.56
CA PRO A 278 19.80 -1.06 -3.04
C PRO A 278 21.20 -1.42 -2.49
N ASN A 279 22.27 -0.83 -3.02
CA ASN A 279 23.65 -1.02 -2.58
C ASN A 279 24.12 0.08 -1.62
N THR A 280 23.21 0.72 -0.89
CA THR A 280 23.56 1.83 0.02
C THR A 280 24.69 1.42 0.96
N GLN A 281 25.66 2.31 1.12
CA GLN A 281 26.77 2.15 2.07
C GLN A 281 26.45 2.84 3.40
N TYR A 282 25.17 3.12 3.65
CA TYR A 282 24.71 3.77 4.86
C TYR A 282 25.17 3.01 6.10
N VAL A 283 25.70 3.76 7.07
CA VAL A 283 26.13 3.24 8.36
C VAL A 283 25.23 3.82 9.43
N LYS A 284 24.71 2.95 10.31
CA LYS A 284 23.88 3.37 11.44
C LYS A 284 24.58 4.45 12.28
N GLY A 285 23.85 5.50 12.62
CA GLY A 285 24.32 6.70 13.32
C GLY A 285 24.90 7.79 12.42
N SER A 286 25.02 7.57 11.10
CA SER A 286 25.55 8.59 10.18
C SER A 286 24.57 9.71 9.85
N TYR A 287 23.26 9.41 9.84
CA TYR A 287 22.18 10.34 9.46
C TYR A 287 22.34 10.98 8.08
N ALA A 288 23.18 10.40 7.22
CA ALA A 288 23.41 10.82 5.85
C ALA A 288 22.30 10.28 4.94
N PHE A 289 21.14 10.94 4.97
CA PHE A 289 19.95 10.56 4.19
C PHE A 289 19.93 11.13 2.77
N ASP A 290 21.00 11.77 2.32
CA ASP A 290 21.10 12.34 0.98
C ASP A 290 21.22 11.30 -0.15
N GLN A 291 21.09 11.78 -1.39
CA GLN A 291 21.10 10.95 -2.59
C GLN A 291 22.39 10.15 -2.76
N ASN A 292 23.54 10.72 -2.40
CA ASN A 292 24.81 10.03 -2.55
C ASN A 292 24.95 8.87 -1.57
N MET A 293 24.47 9.01 -0.33
CA MET A 293 24.58 7.93 0.67
C MET A 293 23.36 7.00 0.68
N ALA A 294 22.18 7.52 0.95
CA ALA A 294 20.95 6.74 1.09
C ALA A 294 20.26 6.46 -0.25
N GLY A 295 20.44 7.34 -1.24
CA GLY A 295 19.74 7.26 -2.53
C GLY A 295 18.49 8.15 -2.60
N PHE A 296 18.05 8.74 -1.49
CA PHE A 296 16.87 9.61 -1.50
C PHE A 296 17.13 10.92 -2.24
N GLU A 297 16.15 11.32 -3.03
CA GLU A 297 16.20 12.51 -3.88
C GLU A 297 15.35 13.65 -3.31
N PHE A 298 15.11 13.66 -2.00
CA PHE A 298 14.46 14.79 -1.33
C PHE A 298 15.18 16.09 -1.68
N VAL A 299 14.43 17.17 -1.88
CA VAL A 299 14.98 18.49 -2.26
C VAL A 299 16.19 18.91 -1.42
N GLU A 300 16.16 18.57 -0.13
CA GLU A 300 17.19 18.89 0.86
C GLU A 300 18.52 18.17 0.61
N GLY A 301 18.52 16.98 0.01
CA GLY A 301 19.72 16.16 -0.22
C GLY A 301 19.89 15.65 -1.65
N ALA A 302 19.10 16.13 -2.59
CA ALA A 302 19.20 15.77 -4.00
C ALA A 302 20.47 16.34 -4.65
N ALA A 303 21.04 15.58 -5.58
CA ALA A 303 22.04 16.06 -6.50
C ALA A 303 21.47 17.17 -7.38
N THR A 304 22.29 18.17 -7.68
CA THR A 304 21.93 19.29 -8.55
C THR A 304 23.00 19.49 -9.62
N ASN A 305 22.72 20.37 -10.59
CA ASN A 305 23.73 20.81 -11.55
C ASN A 305 24.96 21.47 -10.90
N ASN A 306 24.84 21.89 -9.64
CA ASN A 306 25.92 22.51 -8.86
C ASN A 306 26.62 21.50 -7.93
N GLY A 307 26.31 20.21 -8.03
CA GLY A 307 26.87 19.14 -7.21
C GLY A 307 25.88 18.51 -6.24
N GLN A 308 26.39 17.56 -5.46
CA GLN A 308 25.65 16.81 -4.46
C GLN A 308 25.34 17.68 -3.23
N ARG A 309 24.06 17.77 -2.85
CA ARG A 309 23.66 18.34 -1.54
C ARG A 309 23.77 17.29 -0.44
N THR A 310 23.96 17.73 0.79
CA THR A 310 23.94 16.86 1.96
C THR A 310 22.90 17.37 2.96
N PHE A 311 22.27 16.44 3.66
CA PHE A 311 21.37 16.79 4.75
C PHE A 311 22.15 17.48 5.87
N THR A 312 21.61 18.58 6.37
CA THR A 312 22.02 19.12 7.67
C THR A 312 21.54 18.20 8.80
N ALA A 313 22.19 18.27 9.97
CA ALA A 313 21.76 17.52 11.14
C ALA A 313 20.30 17.81 11.52
N GLN A 314 19.87 19.07 11.37
CA GLN A 314 18.49 19.48 11.62
C GLN A 314 17.52 18.83 10.62
N GLN A 315 17.81 18.88 9.31
CA GLN A 315 16.97 18.22 8.30
C GLN A 315 16.88 16.70 8.50
N ALA A 316 17.99 16.06 8.90
CA ALA A 316 17.97 14.63 9.21
C ALA A 316 17.08 14.33 10.42
N GLN A 317 17.13 15.18 11.45
CA GLN A 317 16.24 15.07 12.61
C GLN A 317 14.77 15.35 12.24
N ASP A 318 14.51 16.34 11.38
CA ASP A 318 13.17 16.70 10.95
C ASP A 318 12.50 15.59 10.13
N LEU A 319 13.24 14.95 9.23
CA LEU A 319 12.75 13.76 8.51
C LEU A 319 12.34 12.65 9.50
N ARG A 320 13.18 12.36 10.50
CA ARG A 320 12.87 11.36 11.53
C ARG A 320 11.67 11.76 12.38
N ASN A 321 11.52 13.04 12.70
CA ASN A 321 10.37 13.57 13.45
C ASN A 321 9.08 13.41 12.64
N ASN A 322 9.10 13.70 11.34
CA ASN A 322 7.97 13.53 10.43
C ASN A 322 7.55 12.05 10.33
N ILE A 323 8.51 11.14 10.19
CA ILE A 323 8.28 9.69 10.22
C ILE A 323 7.67 9.27 11.57
N ALA A 324 8.21 9.75 12.68
CA ALA A 324 7.70 9.45 14.01
C ALA A 324 6.27 9.95 14.21
N ALA A 325 5.93 11.14 13.69
CA ALA A 325 4.59 11.71 13.77
C ALA A 325 3.56 10.90 12.96
N LEU A 326 3.92 10.45 11.75
CA LEU A 326 3.07 9.55 10.95
C LEU A 326 2.82 8.22 11.70
N LYS A 327 3.89 7.64 12.27
CA LYS A 327 3.80 6.40 13.06
C LYS A 327 2.96 6.56 14.32
N ALA A 328 3.09 7.68 15.03
CA ALA A 328 2.30 7.97 16.23
C ALA A 328 0.79 8.06 15.92
N ARG A 329 0.41 8.49 14.71
CA ARG A 329 -0.97 8.48 14.22
C ARG A 329 -1.46 7.09 13.75
N GLY A 330 -0.57 6.11 13.66
CA GLY A 330 -0.89 4.76 13.19
C GLY A 330 -0.62 4.50 11.71
N THR A 331 0.00 5.43 10.99
CA THR A 331 0.49 5.21 9.62
C THR A 331 1.88 4.56 9.69
N GLN A 332 2.04 3.39 9.07
CA GLN A 332 3.35 2.78 8.93
C GLN A 332 4.19 3.53 7.90
N VAL A 333 5.49 3.67 8.13
CA VAL A 333 6.41 4.27 7.15
C VAL A 333 7.47 3.24 6.78
N TRP A 334 7.59 2.94 5.50
CA TRP A 334 8.50 1.94 4.97
C TRP A 334 9.52 2.62 4.07
N VAL A 335 10.72 2.04 3.97
CA VAL A 335 11.73 2.51 3.02
C VAL A 335 11.70 1.59 1.81
N SER A 336 11.38 2.13 0.63
CA SER A 336 11.39 1.38 -0.61
C SER A 336 12.75 1.52 -1.28
N TYR A 337 13.37 0.38 -1.58
CA TYR A 337 14.66 0.31 -2.25
C TYR A 337 14.46 -0.16 -3.68
N GLY A 338 15.03 0.59 -4.63
CA GLY A 338 14.95 0.23 -6.03
C GLY A 338 14.01 1.10 -6.85
N GLY A 339 13.07 0.46 -7.52
CA GLY A 339 12.34 1.05 -8.64
C GLY A 339 13.15 1.02 -9.93
N TRP A 340 12.49 1.37 -11.04
CA TRP A 340 13.05 1.31 -12.39
C TRP A 340 14.39 2.05 -12.56
N ALA A 341 14.63 3.11 -11.78
CA ALA A 341 15.89 3.87 -11.82
C ALA A 341 17.14 3.00 -11.54
N TYR A 342 16.99 1.90 -10.80
CA TYR A 342 18.09 0.97 -10.48
C TYR A 342 18.02 -0.35 -11.25
N SER A 343 17.07 -0.52 -12.18
CA SER A 343 16.88 -1.79 -12.90
C SER A 343 18.03 -2.14 -13.85
N GLN A 344 18.72 -1.12 -14.35
CA GLN A 344 19.80 -1.25 -15.36
C GLN A 344 21.20 -1.14 -14.75
N GLY A 345 21.31 -0.83 -13.46
CA GLY A 345 22.57 -0.57 -12.80
C GLY A 345 23.18 -1.80 -12.12
N SER A 346 24.22 -1.57 -11.33
CA SER A 346 24.92 -2.63 -10.59
C SER A 346 24.44 -2.76 -9.13
N GLU A 347 23.50 -1.92 -8.72
CA GLU A 347 23.06 -1.75 -7.35
C GLU A 347 22.42 -3.04 -6.80
N TRP A 348 21.64 -3.75 -7.62
CA TRP A 348 21.04 -5.03 -7.23
C TRP A 348 22.04 -6.17 -7.16
N SER A 349 23.04 -6.18 -8.05
CA SER A 349 24.14 -7.17 -7.99
C SER A 349 25.02 -6.97 -6.75
N ASN A 350 25.07 -5.73 -6.24
CA ASN A 350 25.82 -5.34 -5.04
C ASN A 350 24.87 -5.02 -3.86
N PHE A 351 23.71 -5.68 -3.79
CA PHE A 351 22.72 -5.43 -2.74
C PHE A 351 23.36 -5.53 -1.34
N ASN A 352 23.13 -4.52 -0.51
CA ASN A 352 23.74 -4.42 0.82
C ASN A 352 22.67 -4.47 1.91
N ALA A 353 22.32 -5.68 2.35
CA ALA A 353 21.33 -5.90 3.41
C ALA A 353 21.66 -5.11 4.70
N LYS A 354 22.94 -5.01 5.09
CA LYS A 354 23.36 -4.28 6.29
C LYS A 354 23.03 -2.79 6.18
N GLY A 355 23.42 -2.15 5.07
CA GLY A 355 23.18 -0.72 4.84
C GLY A 355 21.69 -0.40 4.74
N VAL A 356 20.93 -1.28 4.08
CA VAL A 356 19.46 -1.23 4.00
C VAL A 356 18.84 -1.24 5.40
N VAL A 357 19.18 -2.22 6.23
CA VAL A 357 18.64 -2.32 7.60
C VAL A 357 19.09 -1.17 8.48
N ASP A 358 20.35 -0.74 8.39
CA ASP A 358 20.86 0.39 9.16
C ASP A 358 20.10 1.69 8.84
N LEU A 359 19.83 1.98 7.56
CA LEU A 359 19.06 3.14 7.13
C LEU A 359 17.63 3.09 7.66
N ALA A 360 16.94 1.96 7.48
CA ALA A 360 15.56 1.79 7.95
C ALA A 360 15.45 1.95 9.48
N LEU A 361 16.43 1.44 10.23
CA LEU A 361 16.47 1.58 11.69
C LEU A 361 16.69 3.03 12.14
N ASP A 362 17.61 3.77 11.52
CA ASP A 362 17.86 5.17 11.90
C ASP A 362 16.70 6.08 11.57
N LEU A 363 16.03 5.87 10.44
CA LEU A 363 14.79 6.58 10.09
C LEU A 363 13.65 6.25 11.06
N GLY A 364 13.74 5.12 11.77
CA GLY A 364 12.66 4.62 12.61
C GLY A 364 11.51 4.05 11.78
N ALA A 365 11.80 3.46 10.62
CA ALA A 365 10.80 2.85 9.74
C ALA A 365 10.08 1.65 10.40
N SER A 366 8.96 1.25 9.79
CA SER A 366 8.19 0.05 10.11
C SER A 366 8.66 -1.18 9.33
N GLY A 367 9.30 -0.98 8.18
CA GLY A 367 9.79 -2.06 7.34
C GLY A 367 10.56 -1.57 6.12
N VAL A 368 11.00 -2.55 5.33
CA VAL A 368 11.74 -2.39 4.09
C VAL A 368 10.88 -2.93 2.96
N ASP A 369 10.73 -2.14 1.91
CA ASP A 369 10.07 -2.53 0.66
C ASP A 369 11.13 -2.75 -0.42
N ILE A 370 11.10 -3.93 -1.05
CA ILE A 370 12.01 -4.29 -2.14
C ILE A 370 11.25 -4.14 -3.45
N ASP A 371 11.51 -3.02 -4.12
CA ASP A 371 10.99 -2.74 -5.46
C ASP A 371 12.02 -3.19 -6.50
N TRP A 372 12.27 -4.50 -6.53
CA TRP A 372 13.23 -5.11 -7.43
C TRP A 372 12.64 -5.23 -8.84
N GLU A 373 13.04 -4.28 -9.67
CA GLU A 373 12.71 -4.27 -11.08
C GLU A 373 13.90 -4.78 -11.92
N THR A 374 13.76 -5.97 -12.52
CA THR A 374 14.76 -6.49 -13.46
C THR A 374 14.63 -5.84 -14.85
N ASN A 375 15.75 -5.51 -15.50
CA ASN A 375 15.80 -5.04 -16.90
C ASN A 375 15.54 -6.17 -17.93
N GLY A 376 15.23 -7.39 -17.47
CA GLY A 376 14.85 -8.52 -18.30
C GLY A 376 14.91 -9.83 -17.56
N SER A 377 14.17 -10.84 -18.04
CA SER A 377 14.24 -12.18 -17.50
C SER A 377 13.93 -13.21 -18.57
N SER A 378 14.32 -14.45 -18.31
CA SER A 378 13.96 -15.63 -19.10
C SER A 378 13.55 -16.72 -18.14
N CYS A 379 12.26 -17.06 -18.18
CA CYS A 379 11.66 -18.12 -17.38
C CYS A 379 11.35 -19.32 -18.27
N ASN A 380 11.72 -20.52 -17.83
CA ASN A 380 11.28 -21.74 -18.47
C ASN A 380 9.78 -21.91 -18.15
N LYS A 381 8.92 -21.94 -19.18
CA LYS A 381 7.45 -21.95 -19.01
C LYS A 381 6.94 -23.36 -18.74
N LEU A 382 7.63 -24.07 -17.84
CA LEU A 382 7.33 -25.45 -17.48
C LEU A 382 6.33 -25.50 -16.32
N ASP A 383 6.02 -26.71 -15.87
CA ASP A 383 5.15 -26.93 -14.73
C ASP A 383 5.78 -26.42 -13.43
N ALA A 384 4.96 -26.34 -12.39
CA ALA A 384 5.35 -25.77 -11.10
C ALA A 384 6.52 -26.48 -10.40
N ALA A 385 6.86 -27.72 -10.78
CA ALA A 385 7.99 -28.46 -10.23
C ALA A 385 9.31 -28.13 -10.94
N ASN A 386 9.23 -27.76 -12.22
CA ASN A 386 10.39 -27.50 -13.08
C ASN A 386 10.57 -26.01 -13.45
N PHE A 387 9.60 -25.16 -13.09
CA PHE A 387 9.62 -23.72 -13.35
C PHE A 387 10.85 -23.06 -12.71
N SER A 388 11.57 -22.26 -13.50
CA SER A 388 12.62 -21.38 -13.00
C SER A 388 12.88 -20.23 -13.96
N CYS A 389 13.37 -19.12 -13.39
CA CYS A 389 13.87 -17.96 -14.13
C CYS A 389 15.37 -17.78 -13.91
N ASN A 390 16.09 -17.23 -14.90
CA ASN A 390 17.51 -16.90 -14.76
C ASN A 390 17.78 -15.87 -13.64
N THR A 391 16.78 -15.09 -13.26
CA THR A 391 16.87 -14.08 -12.20
C THR A 391 16.49 -14.59 -10.80
N ASP A 392 15.98 -15.82 -10.66
CA ASP A 392 15.50 -16.35 -9.38
C ASP A 392 16.56 -16.30 -8.29
N GLY A 393 17.81 -16.61 -8.63
CA GLY A 393 18.93 -16.57 -7.67
C GLY A 393 19.14 -15.20 -7.04
N GLN A 394 18.99 -14.12 -7.83
CA GLN A 394 19.22 -12.74 -7.36
C GLN A 394 18.13 -12.33 -6.36
N ILE A 395 16.86 -12.38 -6.75
CA ILE A 395 15.76 -11.93 -5.89
C ILE A 395 15.61 -12.82 -4.64
N ASN A 396 15.84 -14.13 -4.77
CA ASN A 396 15.89 -15.03 -3.62
C ASN A 396 17.01 -14.62 -2.64
N GLY A 397 18.21 -14.35 -3.16
CA GLY A 397 19.35 -13.90 -2.35
C GLY A 397 19.12 -12.56 -1.66
N ILE A 398 18.46 -11.62 -2.33
CA ILE A 398 18.06 -10.32 -1.75
C ILE A 398 17.14 -10.54 -0.54
N ILE A 399 16.05 -11.30 -0.71
CA ILE A 399 15.09 -11.55 0.38
C ILE A 399 15.71 -12.37 1.50
N ASP A 400 16.52 -13.39 1.18
CA ASP A 400 17.15 -14.25 2.18
C ASP A 400 18.19 -13.49 3.00
N SER A 401 19.03 -12.66 2.37
CA SER A 401 20.02 -11.84 3.06
C SER A 401 19.38 -10.73 3.91
N LEU A 402 18.37 -10.03 3.38
CA LEU A 402 17.62 -9.01 4.12
C LEU A 402 16.93 -9.60 5.35
N TYR A 403 16.22 -10.72 5.18
CA TYR A 403 15.56 -11.39 6.30
C TYR A 403 16.57 -11.83 7.36
N SER A 404 17.68 -12.44 6.96
CA SER A 404 18.73 -12.87 7.90
C SER A 404 19.34 -11.69 8.66
N GLU A 405 19.59 -10.57 7.97
CA GLU A 405 20.11 -9.36 8.57
C GLU A 405 19.12 -8.79 9.60
N ILE A 406 17.83 -8.66 9.27
CA ILE A 406 16.79 -8.18 10.21
C ILE A 406 16.73 -9.08 11.45
N GLN A 407 16.72 -10.41 11.27
CA GLN A 407 16.64 -11.37 12.37
C GLN A 407 17.88 -11.35 13.26
N SER A 408 19.04 -10.94 12.73
CA SER A 408 20.27 -10.78 13.52
C SER A 408 20.26 -9.56 14.45
N ARG A 409 19.39 -8.57 14.20
CA ARG A 409 19.33 -7.32 14.98
C ARG A 409 18.34 -7.46 16.15
N SER A 410 18.85 -7.77 17.34
CA SER A 410 18.07 -7.87 18.58
C SER A 410 17.08 -6.71 18.76
N GLY A 411 15.80 -7.04 19.01
CA GLY A 411 14.75 -6.06 19.30
C GLY A 411 14.15 -5.36 18.07
N THR A 412 14.59 -5.69 16.86
CA THR A 412 14.06 -5.13 15.61
C THR A 412 12.76 -5.81 15.21
N LYS A 413 11.81 -5.04 14.65
CA LYS A 413 10.52 -5.53 14.14
C LYS A 413 10.24 -5.04 12.71
N LEU A 414 11.29 -4.87 11.91
CA LEU A 414 11.13 -4.44 10.52
C LEU A 414 10.44 -5.54 9.71
N GLY A 415 9.35 -5.18 9.03
CA GLY A 415 8.75 -6.04 8.02
C GLY A 415 9.49 -6.00 6.69
N ILE A 416 9.20 -6.97 5.82
CA ILE A 416 9.68 -7.00 4.43
C ILE A 416 8.47 -7.01 3.50
N SER A 417 8.41 -6.08 2.56
CA SER A 417 7.46 -6.13 1.45
C SER A 417 8.21 -6.19 0.14
N VAL A 418 7.50 -6.59 -0.91
CA VAL A 418 8.02 -6.55 -2.28
C VAL A 418 7.02 -5.84 -3.16
N ALA A 419 7.52 -5.07 -4.12
CA ALA A 419 6.73 -4.70 -5.27
C ALA A 419 6.61 -5.93 -6.19
N GLY A 420 5.40 -6.43 -6.37
CA GLY A 420 5.14 -7.55 -7.26
C GLY A 420 4.99 -7.05 -8.68
N TRP A 421 5.83 -7.52 -9.61
CA TRP A 421 5.65 -7.31 -11.05
C TRP A 421 4.22 -7.69 -11.51
N SER A 422 3.62 -6.91 -12.41
CA SER A 422 2.24 -7.09 -12.88
C SER A 422 1.97 -8.52 -13.35
N THR A 423 2.77 -9.01 -14.31
CA THR A 423 2.72 -10.40 -14.81
C THR A 423 3.65 -11.34 -14.05
N GLY A 424 4.22 -10.90 -12.93
CA GLY A 424 5.31 -11.58 -12.25
C GLY A 424 4.97 -12.96 -11.69
N ALA A 425 3.69 -13.29 -11.52
CA ALA A 425 3.25 -14.62 -11.04
C ALA A 425 2.56 -15.46 -12.14
N TYR A 426 2.62 -15.04 -13.41
CA TYR A 426 2.05 -15.75 -14.56
C TYR A 426 2.97 -16.91 -15.03
N TYR A 427 2.52 -17.62 -16.06
CA TYR A 427 3.28 -18.46 -16.99
C TYR A 427 3.85 -19.77 -16.44
N VAL A 428 3.21 -20.29 -15.39
CA VAL A 428 3.48 -21.65 -14.92
C VAL A 428 2.51 -22.62 -15.58
N LYS A 429 3.04 -23.60 -16.32
CA LYS A 429 2.26 -24.58 -17.08
C LYS A 429 1.35 -25.38 -16.16
N GLY A 430 0.12 -25.61 -16.59
CA GLY A 430 -0.91 -26.33 -15.83
C GLY A 430 -1.64 -25.46 -14.81
N SER A 431 -1.26 -24.18 -14.65
CA SER A 431 -2.04 -23.22 -13.87
C SER A 431 -3.13 -22.55 -14.73
N PRO A 432 -4.11 -21.87 -14.11
CA PRO A 432 -5.03 -20.97 -14.84
C PRO A 432 -4.31 -19.81 -15.53
N PHE A 433 -3.13 -19.43 -15.05
CA PHE A 433 -2.35 -18.27 -15.51
C PHE A 433 -1.20 -18.67 -16.43
N GLU A 434 -1.24 -19.86 -17.01
CA GLU A 434 -0.21 -20.28 -17.96
C GLU A 434 -0.20 -19.36 -19.19
N GLU A 435 0.95 -19.27 -19.84
CA GLU A 435 1.05 -18.46 -21.04
C GLU A 435 0.07 -18.96 -22.10
N GLY A 436 -0.71 -18.02 -22.63
CA GLY A 436 -1.71 -18.27 -23.66
C GLY A 436 -3.10 -18.62 -23.19
N LYS A 437 -3.31 -18.85 -21.89
CA LYS A 437 -4.66 -18.86 -21.31
C LYS A 437 -5.17 -17.45 -21.02
N VAL A 438 -4.31 -16.62 -20.43
CA VAL A 438 -4.67 -15.27 -19.97
C VAL A 438 -3.77 -14.18 -20.55
N GLN A 439 -2.51 -14.43 -20.87
CA GLN A 439 -1.67 -13.41 -21.51
C GLN A 439 -0.56 -14.09 -22.31
N TRP A 440 -0.04 -13.38 -23.32
CA TRP A 440 1.06 -13.83 -24.15
C TRP A 440 2.27 -12.91 -24.04
N GLY A 441 3.47 -13.50 -24.01
CA GLY A 441 4.69 -12.82 -24.44
C GLY A 441 5.25 -11.75 -23.50
N SER A 442 4.76 -11.63 -22.26
CA SER A 442 5.39 -10.71 -21.30
C SER A 442 6.83 -11.14 -21.01
N PRO A 443 7.83 -10.25 -21.17
CA PRO A 443 9.22 -10.54 -20.81
C PRO A 443 9.43 -10.64 -19.30
N PHE A 444 8.45 -10.22 -18.50
CA PHE A 444 8.44 -10.26 -17.04
C PHE A 444 7.47 -11.30 -16.49
N GLY A 445 6.94 -12.17 -17.34
CA GLY A 445 6.04 -13.23 -16.93
C GLY A 445 6.73 -14.26 -16.05
N GLY A 446 6.23 -14.42 -14.82
CA GLY A 446 6.71 -15.43 -13.87
C GLY A 446 7.95 -15.05 -13.05
N VAL A 447 8.52 -13.84 -13.24
CA VAL A 447 9.77 -13.39 -12.57
C VAL A 447 9.68 -13.29 -11.04
N MET A 448 8.47 -13.23 -10.49
CA MET A 448 8.21 -13.20 -9.05
C MET A 448 7.68 -14.54 -8.52
N TYR A 449 7.37 -15.51 -9.38
CA TYR A 449 6.72 -16.76 -8.99
C TYR A 449 7.52 -17.51 -7.92
N THR A 450 8.80 -17.75 -8.18
CA THR A 450 9.66 -18.55 -7.29
C THR A 450 9.82 -17.87 -5.93
N VAL A 451 10.16 -16.58 -5.88
CA VAL A 451 10.38 -15.88 -4.61
C VAL A 451 9.10 -15.79 -3.80
N VAL A 452 7.96 -15.47 -4.42
CA VAL A 452 6.68 -15.37 -3.71
C VAL A 452 6.25 -16.73 -3.16
N LYS A 453 6.33 -17.79 -3.97
CA LYS A 453 5.92 -19.14 -3.56
C LYS A 453 6.79 -19.71 -2.44
N THR A 454 8.10 -19.47 -2.50
CA THR A 454 9.07 -20.14 -1.61
C THR A 454 9.48 -19.30 -0.40
N ARG A 455 9.40 -17.97 -0.49
CA ARG A 455 9.79 -17.02 0.57
C ARG A 455 8.65 -16.13 1.02
N GLY A 456 7.41 -16.39 0.58
CA GLY A 456 6.24 -15.62 1.02
C GLY A 456 6.06 -15.57 2.54
N ASN A 457 6.47 -16.59 3.28
CA ASN A 457 6.45 -16.57 4.75
C ASN A 457 7.41 -15.55 5.40
N LYS A 458 8.36 -14.98 4.63
CA LYS A 458 9.25 -13.90 5.07
C LYS A 458 8.69 -12.52 4.76
N LEU A 459 7.62 -12.44 3.95
CA LEU A 459 7.02 -11.19 3.49
C LEU A 459 5.83 -10.80 4.38
N SER A 460 5.82 -9.55 4.81
CA SER A 460 4.70 -8.93 5.52
C SER A 460 3.52 -8.66 4.61
N HIS A 461 3.77 -8.25 3.36
CA HIS A 461 2.76 -8.03 2.32
C HIS A 461 3.41 -7.91 0.93
N ILE A 462 2.59 -7.94 -0.12
CA ILE A 462 3.00 -7.65 -1.50
C ILE A 462 2.28 -6.38 -1.97
N ASN A 463 3.04 -5.44 -2.52
CA ASN A 463 2.52 -4.29 -3.25
C ASN A 463 2.49 -4.65 -4.74
N LEU A 464 1.38 -5.21 -5.22
CA LEU A 464 1.30 -5.68 -6.61
C LEU A 464 1.22 -4.47 -7.53
N MET A 465 2.14 -4.33 -8.46
CA MET A 465 2.11 -3.33 -9.52
C MET A 465 1.06 -3.74 -10.55
N SER A 466 -0.21 -3.60 -10.21
CA SER A 466 -1.35 -3.97 -11.05
C SER A 466 -1.61 -2.98 -12.19
N TYR A 467 -0.55 -2.38 -12.71
CA TYR A 467 -0.47 -1.41 -13.81
C TYR A 467 0.77 -1.78 -14.66
N ASP A 468 1.00 -1.09 -15.77
CA ASP A 468 2.15 -1.32 -16.67
C ASP A 468 2.32 -2.77 -17.21
N GLY A 469 1.28 -3.62 -17.08
CA GLY A 469 1.32 -5.01 -17.56
C GLY A 469 1.11 -5.18 -19.08
N GLY A 470 0.90 -4.07 -19.79
CA GLY A 470 0.62 -4.00 -21.23
C GLY A 470 -0.86 -4.11 -21.60
N ASP A 471 -1.13 -4.00 -22.90
CA ASP A 471 -2.50 -3.90 -23.46
C ASP A 471 -3.34 -5.17 -23.33
N TYR A 472 -2.86 -6.25 -22.72
CA TYR A 472 -3.61 -7.49 -22.53
C TYR A 472 -3.63 -7.94 -21.06
N TYR A 473 -3.16 -7.07 -20.16
CA TYR A 473 -3.08 -7.38 -18.75
C TYR A 473 -4.38 -7.00 -18.03
N ASP A 474 -4.99 -7.97 -17.34
CA ASP A 474 -6.05 -7.72 -16.37
C ASP A 474 -5.46 -7.66 -14.95
N PRO A 475 -5.54 -6.51 -14.27
CA PRO A 475 -5.12 -6.35 -12.86
C PRO A 475 -5.68 -7.41 -11.90
N ARG A 476 -6.91 -7.88 -12.14
CA ARG A 476 -7.57 -8.89 -11.32
C ARG A 476 -6.94 -10.27 -11.53
N GLU A 477 -6.58 -10.62 -12.76
CA GLU A 477 -5.83 -11.85 -13.06
C GLU A 477 -4.43 -11.80 -12.42
N GLY A 478 -3.79 -10.62 -12.45
CA GLY A 478 -2.60 -10.30 -11.66
C GLY A 478 -2.77 -10.66 -10.20
N TYR A 479 -3.77 -10.09 -9.54
CA TYR A 479 -4.06 -10.37 -8.15
C TYR A 479 -4.28 -11.87 -7.87
N GLU A 480 -5.07 -12.56 -8.70
CA GLU A 480 -5.35 -13.99 -8.51
C GLU A 480 -4.10 -14.87 -8.72
N SER A 481 -3.23 -14.51 -9.67
CA SER A 481 -1.98 -15.23 -9.91
C SER A 481 -1.05 -15.20 -8.69
N TYR A 482 -0.93 -14.04 -8.03
CA TYR A 482 -0.19 -13.92 -6.77
C TYR A 482 -0.90 -14.62 -5.62
N ARG A 483 -2.23 -14.46 -5.51
CA ARG A 483 -3.04 -15.11 -4.46
C ARG A 483 -2.93 -16.63 -4.51
N ALA A 484 -2.79 -17.23 -5.68
CA ALA A 484 -2.62 -18.67 -5.86
C ALA A 484 -1.34 -19.23 -5.21
N ILE A 485 -0.32 -18.39 -4.99
CA ILE A 485 0.99 -18.79 -4.44
C ILE A 485 1.38 -18.05 -3.16
N TYR A 486 0.59 -17.06 -2.73
CA TYR A 486 0.88 -16.23 -1.57
C TYR A 486 -0.28 -16.21 -0.57
N SER A 487 0.02 -16.49 0.69
CA SER A 487 -0.98 -16.53 1.76
C SER A 487 -1.15 -15.20 2.50
N GLY A 488 -0.20 -14.27 2.40
CA GLY A 488 -0.24 -12.98 3.10
C GLY A 488 -1.10 -11.90 2.42
N PRO A 489 -1.07 -10.66 2.94
CA PRO A 489 -1.79 -9.52 2.38
C PRO A 489 -1.25 -9.08 1.01
N ILE A 490 -2.14 -8.81 0.06
CA ILE A 490 -1.81 -8.24 -1.25
C ILE A 490 -2.49 -6.88 -1.37
N ASN A 491 -1.71 -5.86 -1.71
CA ASN A 491 -2.20 -4.53 -2.05
C ASN A 491 -2.21 -4.38 -3.57
N MET A 492 -3.39 -4.33 -4.19
CA MET A 492 -3.50 -4.12 -5.64
C MET A 492 -3.09 -2.69 -6.01
N GLY A 493 -2.21 -2.57 -6.99
CA GLY A 493 -1.63 -1.30 -7.41
C GLY A 493 -2.57 -0.47 -8.26
N MET A 494 -2.48 0.85 -8.10
CA MET A 494 -3.14 1.85 -8.91
C MET A 494 -2.12 2.89 -9.33
N GLU A 495 -2.00 3.13 -10.62
CA GLU A 495 -1.23 4.23 -11.14
C GLU A 495 -2.19 5.30 -11.70
N ILE A 496 -2.14 6.50 -11.12
CA ILE A 496 -2.97 7.62 -11.56
C ILE A 496 -2.47 8.13 -12.91
N ALA A 497 -3.39 8.53 -13.80
CA ALA A 497 -3.02 8.97 -15.13
C ALA A 497 -2.07 10.20 -15.11
N PRO A 498 -1.13 10.31 -16.08
CA PRO A 498 -0.84 9.32 -17.11
C PRO A 498 -0.01 8.15 -16.55
N GLU A 499 -0.39 6.91 -16.85
CA GLU A 499 0.46 5.74 -16.53
C GLU A 499 1.79 5.79 -17.27
N GLY A 500 2.84 5.26 -16.64
CA GLY A 500 4.22 5.30 -17.14
C GLY A 500 4.38 4.52 -18.44
N ALA A 501 3.79 3.33 -18.52
CA ALA A 501 3.71 2.50 -19.71
C ALA A 501 2.24 2.16 -20.04
N GLY A 502 1.95 1.87 -21.32
CA GLY A 502 0.58 1.57 -21.79
C GLY A 502 -0.35 2.79 -21.92
N GLY A 503 -0.14 3.86 -21.13
CA GLY A 503 -0.89 5.11 -21.25
C GLY A 503 -2.34 5.02 -20.79
N ALA A 504 -2.64 4.10 -19.86
CA ALA A 504 -3.98 3.92 -19.33
C ALA A 504 -4.49 5.17 -18.63
N VAL A 505 -5.82 5.27 -18.60
CA VAL A 505 -6.52 6.28 -17.81
C VAL A 505 -7.45 5.55 -16.85
N LEU A 506 -7.00 5.36 -15.61
CA LEU A 506 -7.83 4.86 -14.54
C LEU A 506 -8.99 5.84 -14.28
N LYS A 507 -10.24 5.35 -14.14
CA LYS A 507 -11.46 6.19 -14.01
C LYS A 507 -12.27 5.87 -12.76
N ILE A 508 -13.16 6.81 -12.36
CA ILE A 508 -14.18 6.67 -11.30
C ILE A 508 -15.44 7.45 -11.70
N PRO A 509 -16.68 6.93 -11.52
CA PRO A 509 -17.11 5.54 -11.36
C PRO A 509 -17.30 4.83 -12.72
N ALA A 510 -17.58 3.53 -12.70
CA ALA A 510 -17.80 2.71 -13.90
C ALA A 510 -19.21 2.12 -13.91
N ASN A 511 -20.19 2.94 -14.31
CA ASN A 511 -21.36 2.58 -15.16
C ASN A 511 -22.03 1.18 -14.96
N GLY A 512 -21.99 0.58 -13.76
CA GLY A 512 -22.59 -0.73 -13.46
C GLY A 512 -21.84 -1.97 -13.96
N VAL A 513 -20.52 -1.92 -14.18
CA VAL A 513 -19.73 -3.09 -14.63
C VAL A 513 -19.71 -4.19 -13.55
N GLN A 514 -19.95 -5.44 -13.93
CA GLN A 514 -19.83 -6.58 -13.01
C GLN A 514 -18.35 -6.84 -12.68
N TYR A 515 -18.02 -6.89 -11.39
CA TYR A 515 -16.64 -6.86 -10.93
C TYR A 515 -15.83 -8.12 -11.31
N ASP A 516 -16.49 -9.28 -11.49
CA ASP A 516 -15.88 -10.57 -11.82
C ASP A 516 -16.32 -11.14 -13.18
N ALA A 517 -17.00 -10.34 -14.01
CA ALA A 517 -17.33 -10.74 -15.38
C ALA A 517 -16.07 -10.83 -16.24
N ASP A 518 -16.12 -11.79 -17.18
CA ASP A 518 -15.11 -12.03 -18.23
C ASP A 518 -13.68 -12.17 -17.69
N MET A 519 -13.50 -12.62 -16.45
CA MET A 519 -12.20 -12.89 -15.84
C MET A 519 -11.47 -14.05 -16.53
N MET A 520 -10.13 -14.04 -16.47
CA MET A 520 -9.26 -15.10 -17.02
C MET A 520 -9.38 -15.23 -18.54
N ASN A 521 -9.42 -14.10 -19.24
CA ASN A 521 -9.51 -14.05 -20.69
C ASN A 521 -8.41 -13.20 -21.35
N GLY A 522 -7.63 -12.44 -20.57
CA GLY A 522 -6.53 -11.63 -21.12
C GLY A 522 -6.90 -10.39 -21.89
N THR A 523 -8.15 -9.93 -21.79
CA THR A 523 -8.65 -8.81 -22.60
C THR A 523 -9.13 -7.63 -21.79
N ASN A 524 -9.19 -7.73 -20.46
CA ASN A 524 -9.69 -6.69 -19.56
C ASN A 524 -8.60 -5.67 -19.17
N ASN A 525 -8.01 -5.10 -20.21
CA ASN A 525 -6.86 -4.20 -20.17
C ASN A 525 -7.24 -2.73 -19.97
N ILE A 526 -6.23 -1.87 -20.08
CA ILE A 526 -6.27 -0.40 -19.97
C ILE A 526 -7.33 0.32 -20.82
N ALA A 527 -7.81 -0.29 -21.91
CA ALA A 527 -8.81 0.27 -22.81
C ALA A 527 -10.23 -0.24 -22.53
N THR A 528 -10.40 -1.13 -21.55
CA THR A 528 -11.68 -1.75 -21.24
C THR A 528 -12.42 -1.05 -20.11
N PRO A 529 -13.75 -1.24 -20.02
CA PRO A 529 -14.51 -0.81 -18.86
C PRO A 529 -14.11 -1.50 -17.55
N TYR A 530 -13.34 -2.60 -17.57
CA TYR A 530 -12.89 -3.30 -16.37
C TYR A 530 -11.70 -2.64 -15.67
N TYR A 531 -10.92 -1.84 -16.41
CA TYR A 531 -9.76 -1.12 -15.86
C TYR A 531 -10.18 0.18 -15.16
N ASN A 532 -10.76 0.07 -13.97
CA ASN A 532 -11.23 1.21 -13.19
C ASN A 532 -11.23 0.92 -11.68
N VAL A 533 -11.26 1.99 -10.86
CA VAL A 533 -11.16 1.89 -9.40
C VAL A 533 -12.33 1.12 -8.78
N GLU A 534 -13.55 1.35 -9.26
CA GLU A 534 -14.77 0.70 -8.73
C GLU A 534 -14.73 -0.81 -8.93
N THR A 535 -14.40 -1.27 -10.15
CA THR A 535 -14.25 -2.70 -10.45
C THR A 535 -13.19 -3.33 -9.56
N PHE A 536 -12.02 -2.71 -9.41
CA PHE A 536 -10.95 -3.26 -8.60
C PHE A 536 -11.35 -3.33 -7.12
N VAL A 537 -11.94 -2.25 -6.57
CA VAL A 537 -12.38 -2.21 -5.17
C VAL A 537 -13.47 -3.24 -4.90
N ASN A 538 -14.46 -3.35 -5.78
CA ASN A 538 -15.48 -4.39 -5.67
C ASN A 538 -14.86 -5.79 -5.76
N TYR A 539 -13.85 -5.99 -6.60
CA TYR A 539 -13.13 -7.26 -6.68
C TYR A 539 -12.46 -7.62 -5.35
N VAL A 540 -11.60 -6.74 -4.81
CA VAL A 540 -10.88 -6.98 -3.53
C VAL A 540 -11.84 -7.08 -2.35
N LYS A 541 -12.94 -6.32 -2.37
CA LYS A 541 -13.98 -6.39 -1.34
C LYS A 541 -14.66 -7.76 -1.29
N ASN A 542 -14.97 -8.35 -2.44
CA ASN A 542 -15.76 -9.58 -2.54
C ASN A 542 -14.92 -10.87 -2.64
N LYS A 543 -13.73 -10.81 -3.24
CA LYS A 543 -12.83 -11.97 -3.46
C LYS A 543 -11.55 -11.90 -2.63
N GLY A 544 -11.15 -10.71 -2.19
CA GLY A 544 -9.92 -10.50 -1.42
C GLY A 544 -10.02 -10.96 0.03
N LYS A 545 -8.87 -11.25 0.64
CA LYS A 545 -8.77 -11.53 2.08
C LYS A 545 -9.05 -10.28 2.91
N PRO A 546 -9.48 -10.40 4.18
CA PRO A 546 -9.79 -9.25 5.02
C PRO A 546 -8.66 -8.23 5.19
N ASN A 547 -7.40 -8.63 5.04
CA ASN A 547 -6.21 -7.77 5.14
C ASN A 547 -5.67 -7.29 3.80
N ASP A 548 -6.29 -7.68 2.67
CA ASP A 548 -5.91 -7.20 1.35
C ASP A 548 -6.35 -5.76 1.14
N GLY A 549 -5.62 -5.05 0.30
CA GLY A 549 -5.73 -3.60 0.20
C GLY A 549 -5.43 -3.08 -1.19
N PHE A 550 -5.08 -1.80 -1.21
CA PHE A 550 -4.65 -1.11 -2.42
C PHE A 550 -3.34 -0.39 -2.18
N MET A 551 -2.60 -0.18 -3.26
CA MET A 551 -1.37 0.58 -3.30
C MET A 551 -1.50 1.65 -4.38
N LEU A 552 -1.09 2.87 -4.07
CA LEU A 552 -1.01 3.99 -4.98
C LEU A 552 0.45 4.21 -5.37
N TRP A 553 0.75 4.14 -6.67
CA TRP A 553 2.12 4.27 -7.19
C TRP A 553 2.80 5.58 -6.77
N GLN A 554 2.03 6.67 -6.58
CA GLN A 554 2.58 7.91 -6.05
C GLN A 554 1.52 8.82 -5.42
N ILE A 555 1.77 9.31 -4.19
CA ILE A 555 0.88 10.22 -3.44
C ILE A 555 0.80 11.62 -4.08
N TRP A 556 1.87 12.10 -4.72
CA TRP A 556 1.94 13.45 -5.32
C TRP A 556 2.24 13.42 -6.82
N LYS A 557 1.66 12.48 -7.56
CA LYS A 557 1.94 12.32 -8.99
C LYS A 557 1.61 13.59 -9.77
N GLN A 558 0.41 14.12 -9.59
CA GLN A 558 -0.10 15.30 -10.27
C GLN A 558 0.60 16.61 -9.86
N ARG A 559 1.46 16.59 -8.83
CA ARG A 559 2.32 17.72 -8.48
C ARG A 559 3.36 17.98 -9.57
N VAL A 560 3.98 16.92 -10.09
CA VAL A 560 5.09 17.01 -11.05
C VAL A 560 4.71 16.58 -12.46
N HIS A 561 3.72 15.71 -12.61
CA HIS A 561 3.16 15.32 -13.89
C HIS A 561 2.01 16.22 -14.32
N GLN A 562 1.53 16.02 -15.55
CA GLN A 562 0.33 16.70 -16.03
C GLN A 562 -0.87 16.33 -15.13
N PRO A 563 -1.82 17.26 -14.92
CA PRO A 563 -3.08 16.92 -14.27
C PRO A 563 -3.73 15.73 -14.96
N ALA A 564 -4.36 14.85 -14.18
CA ALA A 564 -5.13 13.75 -14.75
C ALA A 564 -6.20 14.32 -15.70
N PRO A 565 -6.42 13.70 -16.89
CA PRO A 565 -7.40 14.21 -17.84
C PRO A 565 -8.81 14.17 -17.27
N ALA A 566 -9.72 14.99 -17.80
CA ALA A 566 -11.09 15.05 -17.32
C ALA A 566 -11.75 13.65 -17.30
N GLY A 567 -12.36 13.29 -16.17
CA GLY A 567 -12.98 11.97 -15.96
C GLY A 567 -12.02 10.85 -15.52
N ALA A 568 -10.72 11.13 -15.44
CA ALA A 568 -9.76 10.23 -14.81
C ALA A 568 -9.87 10.28 -13.28
N ALA A 569 -9.48 9.18 -12.65
CA ALA A 569 -9.16 9.14 -11.24
C ALA A 569 -7.97 10.09 -10.97
N THR A 570 -8.01 10.74 -9.81
CA THR A 570 -6.92 11.47 -9.17
C THR A 570 -6.44 10.69 -7.95
N GLU A 571 -5.31 11.08 -7.33
CA GLU A 571 -4.86 10.47 -6.07
C GLU A 571 -5.93 10.60 -4.98
N ASN A 572 -6.60 11.77 -4.92
CA ASN A 572 -7.67 12.05 -3.99
C ASN A 572 -8.92 11.20 -4.28
N SER A 573 -9.42 11.22 -5.51
CA SER A 573 -10.66 10.51 -5.82
C SER A 573 -10.49 8.99 -5.68
N ALA A 574 -9.33 8.44 -6.06
CA ALA A 574 -9.03 7.03 -5.88
C ALA A 574 -8.92 6.67 -4.40
N GLY A 575 -8.12 7.39 -3.61
CA GLY A 575 -7.93 7.12 -2.19
C GLY A 575 -9.22 7.24 -1.38
N GLN A 576 -10.01 8.28 -1.63
CA GLN A 576 -11.31 8.47 -0.97
C GLN A 576 -12.32 7.39 -1.37
N TYR A 577 -12.33 6.98 -2.65
CA TYR A 577 -13.21 5.89 -3.10
C TYR A 577 -12.83 4.56 -2.44
N VAL A 578 -11.54 4.22 -2.41
CA VAL A 578 -11.04 3.03 -1.70
C VAL A 578 -11.43 3.10 -0.22
N CYS A 579 -11.17 4.21 0.46
CA CYS A 579 -11.47 4.38 1.88
C CYS A 579 -12.96 4.16 2.21
N ARG A 580 -13.87 4.71 1.39
CA ARG A 580 -15.32 4.59 1.60
C ARG A 580 -15.85 3.18 1.34
N ASN A 581 -15.25 2.47 0.38
CA ASN A 581 -15.81 1.19 -0.11
C ASN A 581 -15.06 -0.05 0.40
N LEU A 582 -13.85 0.12 0.90
CA LEU A 582 -13.02 -0.87 1.57
C LEU A 582 -12.67 -0.28 2.95
N PRO A 583 -13.34 -0.68 4.05
CA PRO A 583 -13.38 0.09 5.30
C PRO A 583 -11.98 0.29 5.92
N LEU A 584 -11.36 1.44 5.63
CA LEU A 584 -10.12 1.90 6.22
C LEU A 584 -10.43 2.66 7.53
N LYS A 585 -9.47 2.73 8.45
CA LYS A 585 -9.66 3.40 9.76
C LYS A 585 -9.70 4.94 9.68
N GLY A 586 -9.25 5.53 8.57
CA GLY A 586 -9.11 6.98 8.42
C GLY A 586 -10.39 7.71 8.02
N ASP A 587 -10.32 9.04 8.00
CA ASP A 587 -11.36 9.93 7.50
C ASP A 587 -11.28 10.03 5.98
N CYS A 588 -12.21 9.37 5.30
CA CYS A 588 -12.30 9.32 3.85
C CYS A 588 -12.67 10.66 3.17
N ASN A 589 -12.86 11.74 3.93
CA ASN A 589 -13.05 13.09 3.39
C ASN A 589 -11.77 13.91 3.36
N GLN A 590 -10.70 13.44 3.99
CA GLN A 590 -9.39 14.07 3.87
C GLN A 590 -8.91 14.03 2.42
N SER A 591 -8.14 15.04 2.04
CA SER A 591 -7.55 15.16 0.73
C SER A 591 -6.07 15.48 0.86
N ILE A 592 -5.27 14.92 -0.03
CA ILE A 592 -3.91 15.35 -0.31
C ILE A 592 -4.00 16.81 -0.79
N PRO A 593 -3.34 17.76 -0.10
CA PRO A 593 -3.39 19.17 -0.45
C PRO A 593 -2.64 19.43 -1.76
N ALA A 594 -3.03 20.51 -2.45
CA ALA A 594 -2.26 21.02 -3.57
C ALA A 594 -0.96 21.67 -3.03
N LEU A 595 0.17 21.03 -3.30
CA LEU A 595 1.50 21.52 -2.89
C LEU A 595 2.19 22.22 -4.07
N PRO A 596 3.03 23.25 -3.82
CA PRO A 596 3.79 23.91 -4.87
C PRO A 596 4.80 22.95 -5.52
N LYS A 597 5.10 23.16 -6.81
CA LYS A 597 6.19 22.43 -7.49
C LYS A 597 7.53 22.78 -6.82
N LEU A 598 8.41 21.78 -6.75
CA LEU A 598 9.72 21.86 -6.10
C LEU A 598 10.85 22.11 -7.10
#